data_AF-A0A7K2WHV6-F1
#
_entry.id   AF-A0A7K2WHV6-F1
#
_cell.length_a   1.000
_cell.length_b   1.000
_cell.length_c   1.000
_cell.angle_alpha   90.00
_cell.angle_beta   90.00
_cell.angle_gamma   90.00
#
_symmetry.space_group_name_H-M   'P 1'
#
loop_
_entity.id
_entity.type
_entity.pdbx_description
1 polymer ?
#
loop_
_entity_poly.entity_id
_entity_poly.type
_entity_poly.pdbx_seq_one_letter_code
_entity_poly.pdbx_strand_id
1 'polypeptide(L)'
;MDFTDGYIYIDYNHAEGAADNMVTQSQSIMSVLENLEAELTELKNSWIGDDRDVYQDVQAKWDAAVTNIKTLLANHSSLLTDISGSYRHTEQNLSQRWSDIRIGGR
;
A
#
# COMPACT_ATOMS: atom_id res chain seq x y z
N MET A 1 32.08 -8.65 30.71
CA MET A 1 30.72 -9.13 30.41
C MET A 1 30.53 -9.01 28.93
N ASP A 2 30.11 -10.09 28.30
CA ASP A 2 29.91 -10.19 26.85
C ASP A 2 28.52 -9.63 26.53
N PHE A 3 28.48 -8.56 25.71
CA PHE A 3 27.25 -7.87 25.30
C PHE A 3 26.80 -8.31 23.90
N THR A 4 27.15 -9.52 23.49
CA THR A 4 26.77 -10.06 22.18
C THR A 4 25.32 -10.56 22.09
N ASP A 5 24.59 -10.61 23.21
CA ASP A 5 23.24 -11.15 23.22
C ASP A 5 22.18 -10.05 23.11
N GLY A 6 21.46 -10.02 21.99
CA GLY A 6 20.22 -9.27 21.86
C GLY A 6 20.20 -8.10 20.87
N TYR A 7 20.99 -8.10 19.80
CA TYR A 7 20.57 -7.33 18.63
C TYR A 7 19.45 -8.10 17.93
N ILE A 8 18.20 -7.76 18.24
CA ILE A 8 17.07 -8.13 17.40
C ILE A 8 17.23 -7.32 16.09
N TYR A 9 18.01 -7.85 15.16
CA TYR A 9 18.02 -7.42 13.76
C TYR A 9 16.69 -7.87 13.15
N ILE A 10 15.64 -7.09 13.34
CA ILE A 10 14.53 -7.14 12.40
C ILE A 10 14.99 -6.33 11.19
N ASP A 11 14.79 -6.86 9.99
CA ASP A 11 15.29 -6.26 8.76
C ASP A 11 14.38 -5.08 8.34
N TYR A 12 14.56 -3.96 9.01
CA TYR A 12 13.61 -2.85 8.98
C TYR A 12 13.69 -1.97 7.73
N ASN A 13 14.83 -1.97 7.04
CA ASN A 13 14.98 -1.27 5.74
C ASN A 13 14.08 -1.90 4.66
N HIS A 14 13.82 -3.21 4.76
CA HIS A 14 12.92 -3.90 3.84
C HIS A 14 11.45 -3.49 4.03
N ALA A 15 11.01 -3.14 5.25
CA ALA A 15 9.63 -2.77 5.52
C ALA A 15 9.26 -1.39 4.92
N GLU A 16 10.14 -0.40 5.06
CA GLU A 16 9.93 0.93 4.47
C GLU A 16 9.96 0.86 2.93
N GLY A 17 10.96 0.18 2.37
CA GLY A 17 11.03 -0.04 0.92
C GLY A 17 9.84 -0.84 0.37
N ALA A 18 9.31 -1.80 1.12
CA ALA A 18 8.10 -2.54 0.74
C ALA A 18 6.85 -1.65 0.73
N ALA A 19 6.71 -0.73 1.69
CA ALA A 19 5.60 0.21 1.75
C ALA A 19 5.58 1.14 0.52
N ASP A 20 6.73 1.76 0.21
CA ASP A 20 6.88 2.63 -0.96
C ASP A 20 6.60 1.87 -2.27
N ASN A 21 7.16 0.66 -2.40
CA ASN A 21 6.90 -0.21 -3.55
C ASN A 21 5.41 -0.54 -3.70
N MET A 22 4.71 -0.81 -2.60
CA MET A 22 3.28 -1.10 -2.62
C MET A 22 2.44 0.12 -3.01
N VAL A 23 2.83 1.33 -2.62
CA VAL A 23 2.19 2.58 -3.08
C VAL A 23 2.35 2.73 -4.59
N THR A 24 3.57 2.57 -5.11
CA THR A 24 3.85 2.66 -6.55
C THR A 24 3.11 1.60 -7.36
N GLN A 25 3.06 0.35 -6.87
CA GLN A 25 2.31 -0.72 -7.52
C GLN A 25 0.79 -0.45 -7.49
N SER A 26 0.27 0.09 -6.39
CA SER A 26 -1.14 0.47 -6.29
C SER A 26 -1.51 1.54 -7.32
N GLN A 27 -0.66 2.55 -7.49
CA GLN A 27 -0.84 3.57 -8.53
C GLN A 27 -0.81 2.97 -9.94
N SER A 28 0.11 2.02 -10.19
CA SER A 28 0.18 1.32 -11.48
C SER A 28 -1.09 0.53 -11.77
N ILE A 29 -1.63 -0.17 -10.77
CA ILE A 29 -2.92 -0.89 -10.89
C ILE A 29 -4.05 0.11 -11.19
N MET A 30 -4.10 1.25 -10.52
CA MET A 30 -5.11 2.28 -10.79
C MET A 30 -5.04 2.79 -12.23
N SER A 31 -3.85 3.07 -12.76
CA SER A 31 -3.68 3.49 -14.15
C SER A 31 -4.11 2.41 -15.15
N VAL A 32 -3.85 1.13 -14.87
CA VAL A 32 -4.33 0.02 -15.71
C VAL A 32 -5.86 -0.04 -15.72
N LEU A 33 -6.50 0.14 -14.56
CA LEU A 33 -7.96 0.13 -14.46
C LEU A 33 -8.58 1.32 -15.21
N GLU A 34 -7.98 2.50 -15.14
CA GLU A 34 -8.43 3.69 -15.87
C GLU A 34 -8.29 3.54 -17.39
N ASN A 35 -7.18 2.95 -17.86
CA ASN A 35 -7.01 2.65 -19.28
C ASN A 35 -8.05 1.65 -19.77
N LEU A 36 -8.32 0.60 -18.99
CA LEU A 36 -9.34 -0.39 -19.35
C LEU A 36 -10.74 0.25 -19.41
N GLU A 37 -11.07 1.15 -18.49
CA GLU A 37 -12.33 1.90 -18.50
C GLU A 37 -12.47 2.78 -19.75
N ALA A 38 -11.38 3.44 -20.17
CA ALA A 38 -11.35 4.24 -21.40
C ALA A 38 -11.58 3.37 -22.64
N GLU A 39 -10.90 2.22 -22.76
CA GLU A 39 -11.09 1.26 -23.86
C GLU A 39 -12.52 0.70 -23.89
N LEU A 40 -13.07 0.37 -22.72
CA LEU A 40 -14.45 -0.11 -22.60
C LEU A 40 -15.45 0.96 -23.01
N THR A 41 -15.20 2.24 -22.72
CA THR A 41 -16.05 3.36 -23.11
C THR A 41 -16.12 3.54 -24.62
N GLU A 42 -14.99 3.35 -25.32
CA GLU A 42 -14.95 3.38 -26.78
C GLU A 42 -15.77 2.22 -27.38
N LEU A 43 -15.59 1.01 -26.83
CA LEU A 43 -16.33 -0.18 -27.25
C LEU A 43 -17.85 -0.02 -27.05
N LYS A 44 -18.26 0.65 -25.98
CA LYS A 44 -19.66 0.92 -25.61
C LYS A 44 -20.40 1.72 -26.68
N ASN A 45 -19.71 2.61 -27.40
CA ASN A 45 -20.29 3.37 -28.51
C ASN A 45 -20.54 2.51 -29.75
N SER A 46 -19.93 1.32 -29.84
CA SER A 46 -20.04 0.42 -30.98
C SER A 46 -21.19 -0.59 -30.86
N TRP A 47 -21.77 -0.79 -29.67
CA TRP A 47 -22.80 -1.80 -29.42
C TRP A 47 -24.21 -1.19 -29.49
N ILE A 48 -24.95 -1.55 -30.55
CA ILE A 48 -26.35 -1.15 -30.78
C ILE A 48 -27.24 -2.39 -30.68
N GLY A 49 -28.35 -2.31 -29.92
CA GLY A 49 -29.36 -3.38 -29.84
C GLY A 49 -29.36 -4.12 -28.50
N ASP A 50 -29.83 -5.37 -28.51
CA ASP A 50 -30.13 -6.21 -27.33
C ASP A 50 -28.90 -6.48 -26.43
N ASP A 51 -27.68 -6.35 -26.95
CA ASP A 51 -26.43 -6.52 -26.19
C ASP A 51 -26.17 -5.40 -25.18
N ARG A 52 -26.91 -4.29 -25.27
CA ARG A 52 -26.77 -3.11 -24.40
C ARG A 52 -27.10 -3.42 -22.93
N ASP A 53 -28.10 -4.25 -22.67
CA ASP A 53 -28.56 -4.53 -21.31
C ASP A 53 -27.61 -5.49 -20.57
N VAL A 54 -27.10 -6.50 -21.28
CA VAL A 54 -26.06 -7.40 -20.78
C VAL A 54 -24.79 -6.62 -20.45
N TYR A 55 -24.39 -5.70 -21.32
CA TYR A 55 -23.23 -4.86 -21.08
C TYR A 55 -23.40 -3.95 -19.85
N GLN A 56 -24.58 -3.35 -19.64
CA GLN A 56 -24.82 -2.51 -18.46
C GLN A 56 -24.62 -3.26 -17.15
N ASP A 57 -25.08 -4.51 -17.06
CA ASP A 57 -24.89 -5.35 -15.88
C ASP A 57 -23.40 -5.71 -15.66
N VAL A 58 -22.69 -6.08 -16.73
CA VAL A 58 -21.25 -6.38 -16.66
C VAL A 58 -20.44 -5.14 -16.26
N GLN A 59 -20.79 -3.98 -16.81
CA GLN A 59 -20.14 -2.72 -16.49
C GLN A 59 -20.37 -2.33 -15.02
N ALA A 60 -21.61 -2.44 -14.53
CA ALA A 60 -21.90 -2.13 -13.13
C ALA A 60 -21.10 -3.01 -12.15
N LYS A 61 -20.94 -4.30 -12.48
CA LYS A 61 -20.10 -5.24 -11.71
C LYS A 61 -18.63 -4.86 -11.77
N TRP A 62 -18.14 -4.46 -12.95
CA TRP A 62 -16.79 -3.97 -13.14
C TRP A 62 -16.51 -2.72 -12.31
N ASP A 63 -17.36 -1.69 -12.41
CA ASP A 63 -17.22 -0.42 -11.68
C ASP A 63 -17.20 -0.64 -10.16
N ALA A 64 -18.05 -1.56 -9.67
CA ALA A 64 -18.07 -1.96 -8.27
C ALA A 64 -16.76 -2.66 -7.84
N ALA A 65 -16.24 -3.57 -8.67
CA ALA A 65 -14.98 -4.27 -8.40
C ALA A 65 -13.79 -3.30 -8.39
N VAL A 66 -13.71 -2.37 -9.35
CA VAL A 66 -12.69 -1.33 -9.41
C VAL A 66 -12.72 -0.46 -8.16
N THR A 67 -13.90 -0.02 -7.73
CA THR A 67 -14.08 0.78 -6.52
C THR A 67 -13.57 0.03 -5.27
N ASN A 68 -13.88 -1.27 -5.18
CA ASN A 68 -13.42 -2.11 -4.08
C ASN A 68 -11.89 -2.24 -4.08
N ILE A 69 -11.27 -2.50 -5.24
CA ILE A 69 -9.81 -2.58 -5.38
C ILE A 69 -9.15 -1.26 -4.98
N LYS A 70 -9.66 -0.12 -5.46
CA LYS A 70 -9.16 1.22 -5.08
C LYS A 70 -9.21 1.42 -3.56
N THR A 71 -10.30 1.02 -2.93
CA THR A 71 -10.47 1.12 -1.46
C THR A 71 -9.48 0.22 -0.71
N LEU A 72 -9.31 -1.02 -1.14
CA LEU A 72 -8.39 -1.97 -0.52
C LEU A 72 -6.93 -1.49 -0.60
N LEU A 73 -6.51 -1.03 -1.77
CA LEU A 73 -5.16 -0.52 -1.99
C LEU A 73 -4.88 0.74 -1.14
N ALA A 74 -5.83 1.66 -1.04
CA ALA A 74 -5.72 2.84 -0.19
C ALA A 74 -5.58 2.47 1.29
N ASN A 75 -6.41 1.54 1.78
CA ASN A 75 -6.36 1.06 3.16
C ASN A 75 -5.02 0.39 3.48
N HIS A 76 -4.52 -0.46 2.58
CA HIS A 76 -3.21 -1.12 2.76
C HIS A 76 -2.06 -0.11 2.76
N SER A 77 -2.08 0.88 1.87
CA SER A 77 -1.08 1.94 1.84
C SER A 77 -1.06 2.76 3.14
N SER A 78 -2.23 3.11 3.69
CA SER A 78 -2.33 3.80 4.98
C SER A 78 -1.75 2.95 6.10
N LEU A 79 -2.15 1.68 6.18
CA LEU A 79 -1.67 0.76 7.21
C LEU A 79 -0.14 0.61 7.19
N LEU A 80 0.45 0.50 6.00
CA LEU A 80 1.91 0.40 5.85
C LEU A 80 2.64 1.67 6.28
N THR A 81 2.08 2.84 5.96
CA THR A 81 2.58 4.14 6.43
C THR A 81 2.49 4.27 7.95
N ASP A 82 1.39 3.82 8.55
CA ASP A 82 1.20 3.88 10.01
C ASP A 82 2.17 2.95 10.73
N ILE A 83 2.39 1.74 10.20
CA ILE A 83 3.37 0.80 10.71
C ILE A 83 4.78 1.39 10.59
N SER A 84 5.15 1.99 9.46
CA SER A 84 6.49 2.58 9.27
C SER A 84 6.73 3.80 10.19
N GLY A 85 5.72 4.65 10.40
CA GLY A 85 5.78 5.78 11.33
C GLY A 85 5.92 5.35 12.79
N SER A 86 5.10 4.39 13.22
CA SER A 86 5.17 3.79 14.56
C SER A 86 6.54 3.14 14.82
N TYR A 87 7.08 2.52 13.77
CA TYR A 87 8.41 1.91 13.78
C TYR A 87 9.52 2.96 13.99
N ARG A 88 9.55 4.05 13.19
CA ARG A 88 10.53 5.14 13.34
C ARG A 88 10.51 5.78 14.73
N HIS A 89 9.31 5.99 15.27
CA HIS A 89 9.15 6.57 16.59
C HIS A 89 9.74 5.67 17.69
N THR A 90 9.51 4.37 17.60
CA THR A 90 10.03 3.38 18.56
C THR A 90 11.55 3.32 18.54
N GLU A 91 12.17 3.31 17.35
CA GLU A 91 13.63 3.33 17.20
C GLU A 91 14.27 4.58 17.80
N GLN A 92 13.70 5.77 17.54
CA GLN A 92 14.19 7.03 18.11
C GLN A 92 14.18 6.99 19.64
N ASN A 93 13.10 6.49 20.23
CA ASN A 93 12.96 6.37 21.67
C ASN A 93 13.96 5.37 22.28
N LEU A 94 14.16 4.21 21.64
CA LEU A 94 15.13 3.21 22.09
C LEU A 94 16.56 3.75 22.00
N SER A 95 16.93 4.35 20.86
CA SER A 95 18.25 4.95 20.65
C SER A 95 18.57 6.04 21.68
N GLN A 96 17.61 6.92 22.00
CA GLN A 96 17.75 7.93 23.05
C GLN A 96 18.01 7.30 24.42
N ARG A 97 17.22 6.27 24.81
CA ARG A 97 17.42 5.57 26.09
C ARG A 97 18.79 4.90 26.20
N TRP A 98 19.26 4.28 25.11
CA TRP A 98 20.61 3.70 25.09
C TRP A 98 21.71 4.75 25.17
N SER A 99 21.52 5.92 24.55
CA SER A 99 22.42 7.08 24.68
C SER A 99 22.49 7.56 26.14
N ASP A 100 21.34 7.69 26.82
CA ASP A 100 21.27 8.16 28.20
C ASP A 100 21.95 7.20 29.19
N ILE A 101 21.76 5.88 29.03
CA ILE A 101 22.44 4.85 29.85
C ILE A 101 23.97 4.93 29.66
N ARG A 102 24.43 5.22 28.43
CA ARG A 102 25.87 5.34 28.12
C ARG A 102 26.51 6.59 28.74
N ILE A 103 25.73 7.64 28.94
CA ILE A 103 26.19 8.92 29.53
C ILE A 103 26.15 8.87 31.07
N GLY A 104 25.17 8.19 31.67
CA GLY A 104 25.01 8.05 33.12
C GLY A 104 25.90 7.01 33.81
N GLY A 105 26.72 6.26 33.06
CA GLY A 105 27.59 5.19 33.56
C GLY A 105 28.98 5.62 34.05
N ARG A 106 29.14 6.86 34.54
CA ARG A 106 30.39 7.36 35.15
C ARG A 106 30.17 7.80 36.59
#